data_AF-A0A183ENL1-F1
#
_entry.id   AF-A0A183ENL1-F1
#
_cell.length_a   1.000
_cell.length_b   1.000
_cell.length_c   1.000
_cell.angle_alpha   90.00
_cell.angle_beta   90.00
_cell.angle_gamma   90.00
#
_symmetry.space_group_name_H-M   'P 1'
#
loop_
_entity.id
_entity.type
_entity.pdbx_description
1 polymer ?
#
loop_
_entity_poly.entity_id
_entity_poly.type
_entity_poly.pdbx_seq_one_letter_code
_entity_poly.pdbx_strand_id
1 'polypeptide(L)'
;MLSIGTRKLIRLKQLVFCHVRSISQAVHVCATLDCIISLALAARQYEWHRPDYIDEAVIDVDDARHPIAEQFCTGKFVSNPIRFV
;
A
#
# COMPACT_ATOMS: atom_id res chain seq x y z
N MET A 1 -40.33 -19.27 -18.54
CA MET A 1 -40.36 -17.79 -18.44
C MET A 1 -39.11 -17.29 -17.74
N LEU A 2 -38.02 -16.99 -18.47
CA LEU A 2 -36.92 -16.20 -17.91
C LEU A 2 -37.36 -14.72 -17.93
N SER A 3 -37.49 -14.13 -16.74
CA SER A 3 -38.07 -12.80 -16.54
C SER A 3 -37.27 -11.72 -17.28
N ILE A 4 -37.91 -10.60 -17.60
CA ILE A 4 -37.29 -9.45 -18.29
C ILE A 4 -35.99 -8.99 -17.59
N GLY A 5 -35.90 -9.16 -16.27
CA GLY A 5 -34.76 -8.81 -15.44
C GLY A 5 -33.51 -9.63 -15.75
N THR A 6 -33.65 -10.94 -15.98
CA THR A 6 -32.51 -11.82 -16.27
C THR A 6 -31.85 -11.45 -17.60
N ARG A 7 -32.64 -11.08 -18.62
CA ARG A 7 -32.13 -10.64 -19.93
C ARG A 7 -31.29 -9.37 -19.85
N LYS A 8 -31.75 -8.37 -19.09
CA LYS A 8 -31.01 -7.12 -18.88
C LYS A 8 -29.67 -7.37 -18.17
N LEU A 9 -29.66 -8.23 -17.15
CA LEU A 9 -28.44 -8.58 -16.40
C LEU A 9 -27.41 -9.30 -17.28
N ILE A 10 -27.85 -10.25 -18.11
CA ILE A 10 -26.96 -10.95 -19.05
C ILE A 10 -26.30 -9.95 -20.01
N ARG A 11 -27.07 -9.01 -20.56
CA ARG A 11 -26.54 -7.99 -21.47
C ARG A 11 -25.53 -7.06 -20.79
N LEU A 12 -25.80 -6.66 -19.54
CA LEU A 12 -24.84 -5.88 -18.75
C LEU A 12 -23.54 -6.66 -18.50
N LYS A 13 -23.63 -7.93 -18.10
CA LYS A 13 -22.45 -8.78 -17.89
C LYS A 13 -21.62 -8.92 -19.16
N GLN A 14 -22.25 -9.09 -20.33
CA GLN A 14 -21.56 -9.13 -21.62
C GLN A 14 -20.82 -7.83 -21.91
N LEU A 15 -21.46 -6.67 -21.69
CA LEU A 15 -20.82 -5.37 -21.89
C LEU A 15 -19.60 -5.16 -20.97
N VAL A 16 -19.72 -5.55 -19.70
CA VAL A 16 -18.60 -5.53 -18.74
C VAL A 16 -17.50 -6.48 -19.20
N PHE A 17 -17.85 -7.68 -19.66
CA PHE A 17 -16.88 -8.68 -20.13
C PHE A 17 -16.10 -8.20 -21.35
N CYS A 18 -16.75 -7.50 -22.29
CA CYS A 18 -16.07 -6.88 -23.43
C CYS A 18 -14.98 -5.87 -23.02
N HIS A 19 -15.10 -5.27 -21.82
CA HIS A 19 -14.17 -4.26 -21.31
C HIS A 19 -13.35 -4.74 -20.11
N VAL A 20 -13.39 -6.04 -19.79
CA VAL A 20 -12.78 -6.57 -18.56
C VAL A 20 -11.29 -6.26 -18.44
N ARG A 21 -10.58 -6.21 -19.57
CA ARG A 21 -9.15 -5.87 -19.60
C ARG A 21 -8.90 -4.44 -19.14
N SER A 22 -9.60 -3.46 -19.73
CA SER A 22 -9.45 -2.05 -19.36
C SER A 22 -9.89 -1.78 -17.93
N ILE A 23 -10.98 -2.42 -17.48
CA ILE A 23 -11.46 -2.33 -16.10
C ILE A 23 -10.41 -2.90 -15.14
N SER A 24 -9.86 -4.08 -15.42
CA SER A 24 -8.82 -4.70 -14.59
C SER A 24 -7.56 -3.85 -14.52
N GLN A 25 -7.12 -3.29 -15.65
CA GLN A 25 -5.98 -2.38 -15.69
C GLN A 25 -6.22 -1.12 -14.85
N ALA A 26 -7.39 -0.50 -14.96
CA ALA A 26 -7.76 0.65 -14.15
C ALA A 26 -7.76 0.31 -12.65
N VAL A 27 -8.33 -0.83 -12.28
CA VAL A 27 -8.32 -1.32 -10.88
C VAL A 27 -6.88 -1.52 -10.39
N HIS A 28 -6.00 -2.12 -11.20
CA HIS A 28 -4.60 -2.32 -10.80
C HIS A 28 -3.87 -0.99 -10.58
N VAL A 29 -4.02 -0.04 -11.50
CA VAL A 29 -3.42 1.30 -11.36
C VAL A 29 -3.96 2.03 -10.12
N CYS A 30 -5.28 2.00 -9.90
CA CYS A 30 -5.88 2.60 -8.71
C CYS A 30 -5.38 1.95 -7.42
N ALA A 31 -5.25 0.62 -7.39
CA ALA A 31 -4.74 -0.09 -6.22
C ALA A 31 -3.27 0.27 -5.93
N THR A 32 -2.41 0.30 -6.95
CA THR A 32 -1.01 0.73 -6.79
C THR A 32 -0.92 2.16 -6.29
N LEU A 33 -1.74 3.06 -6.84
CA LEU A 33 -1.78 4.46 -6.42
C LEU A 33 -2.23 4.59 -4.96
N ASP A 34 -3.27 3.86 -4.56
CA ASP A 34 -3.76 3.84 -3.18
C ASP A 34 -2.69 3.37 -2.19
N CYS A 35 -1.94 2.32 -2.52
CA CYS A 35 -0.82 1.86 -1.70
C CYS A 35 0.29 2.93 -1.57
N ILE A 36 0.68 3.57 -2.67
CA ILE A 36 1.72 4.61 -2.66
C ILE A 36 1.28 5.81 -1.82
N ILE A 37 0.03 6.27 -2.00
CA ILE A 37 -0.54 7.36 -1.22
C ILE A 37 -0.57 6.99 0.26
N SER A 38 -1.02 5.78 0.60
CA SER A 38 -1.05 5.27 1.98
C SER A 38 0.34 5.26 2.62
N LEU A 39 1.36 4.81 1.89
CA LEU A 39 2.76 4.83 2.36
C LEU A 39 3.28 6.25 2.55
N ALA A 40 2.97 7.18 1.63
CA ALA A 40 3.39 8.58 1.75
C ALA A 40 2.72 9.29 2.94
N LEU A 41 1.44 9.01 3.17
CA LEU A 41 0.69 9.51 4.33
C LEU A 41 1.27 8.97 5.64
N ALA A 42 1.54 7.67 5.71
CA ALA A 42 2.17 7.05 6.88
C ALA A 42 3.57 7.63 7.13
N ALA A 43 4.39 7.77 6.09
CA ALA A 43 5.72 8.35 6.23
C ALA A 43 5.68 9.78 6.77
N ARG A 44 4.73 10.60 6.30
CA ARG A 44 4.53 11.96 6.84
C ARG A 44 4.01 11.95 8.27
N GLN A 45 3.04 11.09 8.57
CA GLN A 45 2.40 11.03 9.89
C GLN A 45 3.36 10.55 10.98
N TYR A 46 4.22 9.58 10.65
CA TYR A 46 5.13 8.94 11.59
C TYR A 46 6.58 9.41 11.45
N GLU A 47 6.83 10.42 10.62
CA GLU A 47 8.18 10.95 10.34
C GLU A 47 9.15 9.85 9.89
N TRP A 48 8.69 8.98 8.98
CA TRP A 48 9.56 7.98 8.36
C TRP A 48 10.32 8.59 7.19
N HIS A 49 11.58 8.20 7.06
CA HIS A 49 12.49 8.70 6.05
C HIS A 49 12.73 7.62 4.99
N ARG A 50 12.95 8.06 3.75
CA ARG A 50 13.31 7.16 2.66
C ARG A 50 14.72 6.60 2.95
N PRO A 51 14.94 5.28 2.92
CA PRO A 51 16.26 4.71 3.05
C PRO A 51 17.09 4.92 1.79
N ASP A 52 18.40 5.02 1.98
CA ASP A 52 19.39 4.99 0.90
C ASP A 52 19.84 3.55 0.65
N TYR A 53 20.03 3.21 -0.62
CA TYR A 53 20.55 1.92 -1.03
C TYR A 53 22.01 2.11 -1.46
N ILE A 54 22.89 1.25 -0.96
CA ILE A 54 24.30 1.18 -1.31
C ILE A 54 24.65 -0.26 -1.74
N ASP A 55 25.81 -0.45 -2.36
CA ASP A 55 26.21 -1.75 -2.93
C ASP A 55 26.77 -2.71 -1.85
N GLU A 56 27.15 -2.18 -0.70
CA GLU A 56 27.69 -2.91 0.44
C GLU A 56 26.58 -3.55 1.30
N ALA A 57 26.91 -4.67 1.95
CA ALA A 57 26.00 -5.39 2.85
C ALA A 57 25.90 -4.70 4.23
N VAL A 58 25.44 -3.45 4.25
CA VAL A 58 25.38 -2.60 5.44
C VAL A 58 23.92 -2.30 5.81
N ILE A 59 23.64 -2.29 7.11
CA ILE A 59 22.44 -1.67 7.66
C ILE A 59 22.91 -0.62 8.66
N ASP A 60 22.72 0.64 8.28
CA ASP A 60 23.07 1.79 9.10
C ASP A 60 21.83 2.65 9.30
N VAL A 61 21.27 2.63 10.51
CA VAL A 61 20.05 3.36 10.85
C VAL A 61 20.26 4.17 12.11
N ASP A 62 20.13 5.49 11.99
CA ASP A 62 20.03 6.39 13.13
C ASP A 62 18.60 6.45 13.65
N ASP A 63 18.48 6.64 14.97
CA ASP A 63 17.20 6.90 15.65
C ASP A 63 16.10 5.87 15.31
N ALA A 64 16.48 4.58 15.17
CA ALA A 64 15.57 3.53 14.74
C ALA A 64 14.43 3.35 15.75
N ARG A 65 13.20 3.36 15.22
CA ARG A 65 11.97 3.15 15.99
C ARG A 65 11.24 1.91 15.48
N HIS A 66 10.74 1.09 16.40
CA HIS A 66 9.94 -0.07 16.02
C HIS A 66 8.51 0.41 15.66
N PRO A 67 8.05 0.26 14.40
CA PRO A 67 6.82 0.91 13.90
C PRO A 67 5.55 0.59 14.69
N ILE A 68 5.44 -0.64 15.22
CA ILE A 68 4.30 -1.06 16.04
C ILE A 68 4.49 -0.61 17.49
N ALA A 69 5.59 -1.01 18.15
CA ALA A 69 5.81 -0.73 19.57
C ALA A 69 5.78 0.76 19.94
N GLU A 70 6.20 1.67 19.05
CA GLU A 70 6.09 3.12 19.31
C GLU A 70 4.63 3.59 19.48
N GLN A 71 3.68 2.95 18.79
CA GLN A 71 2.26 3.32 18.80
C GLN A 71 1.53 2.81 20.04
N PHE A 72 2.06 1.75 20.66
CA PHE A 72 1.49 1.14 21.87
C PHE A 72 2.25 1.52 23.15
N CYS A 73 3.31 2.33 23.04
CA CYS A 73 4.03 2.82 24.20
C CYS A 73 3.15 3.81 24.96
N THR A 74 3.02 3.65 26.28
CA THR A 74 2.29 4.59 27.14
C THR A 74 3.06 5.88 27.41
N GLY A 75 4.36 5.90 27.07
CA GLY A 75 5.24 7.07 27.17
C GLY A 75 6.00 7.32 25.87
N LYS A 76 7.09 8.10 25.95
CA LYS A 76 7.94 8.35 24.78
C LYS A 76 8.73 7.07 24.44
N PHE A 77 8.65 6.62 23.20
CA PHE A 77 9.48 5.53 22.70
C PHE A 77 10.96 5.96 22.68
N VAL A 78 11.86 5.09 23.16
CA VAL A 78 13.30 5.32 23.13
C VAL A 78 13.87 4.66 21.88
N SER A 79 14.26 5.49 20.91
CA SER A 79 14.93 5.09 19.68
C SER A 79 16.36 4.60 19.92
N ASN A 80 16.84 3.70 19.07
CA ASN A 80 18.19 3.14 19.18
C ASN A 80 18.85 3.05 17.80
N PRO A 81 20.17 3.24 17.67
CA PRO A 81 20.86 3.05 16.40
C PRO A 81 20.98 1.56 16.05
N ILE A 82 21.05 1.26 14.76
CA ILE A 82 21.37 -0.07 14.23
C ILE A 82 22.62 0.06 13.37
N ARG A 83 23.65 -0.72 13.69
CA ARG A 83 24.90 -0.79 12.94
C ARG A 83 25.21 -2.24 12.62
N PHE A 84 25.02 -2.63 11.37
CA PHE A 84 25.53 -3.89 10.81
C PHE A 84 26.43 -3.55 9.63
N VAL A 85 27.68 -3.99 9.72
CA VAL A 85 28.75 -3.82 8.74
C VAL A 85 29.45 -5.15 8.50
#